data_AF-A0A0V8RWT7-F1
#
_entry.id   AF-A0A0V8RWT7-F1
#
_cell.length_a   1.000
_cell.length_b   1.000
_cell.length_c   1.000
_cell.angle_alpha   90.00
_cell.angle_beta   90.00
_cell.angle_gamma   90.00
#
_symmetry.space_group_name_H-M   'P 1'
#
loop_
_entity.id
_entity.type
_entity.pdbx_description
1 polymer ?
#
loop_
_entity_poly.entity_id
_entity_poly.type
_entity_poly.pdbx_seq_one_letter_code
_entity_poly.pdbx_strand_id
1 'polypeptide(L)'
;MEERAVQLIRERLRSIALGALAVLDSLSFATYRVDFATLLLRDPQAAYKVLLAYQRSPHKARLLLRSILLPFAQSATEVLEAIDALEKGDPEPLKQLINRLKKG
;
A
#
# COMPACT_ATOMS: atom_id res chain seq x y z
N MET A 1 1.22 1.52 -17.92
CA MET A 1 0.31 2.22 -16.97
C MET A 1 0.41 1.65 -15.55
N GLU A 2 0.30 0.33 -15.36
CA GLU A 2 0.50 -0.30 -14.05
C GLU A 2 1.94 -0.12 -13.52
N GLU A 3 2.95 -0.19 -14.41
CA GLU A 3 4.37 0.04 -14.06
C GLU A 3 4.66 1.42 -13.45
N ARG A 4 3.97 2.48 -13.89
CA ARG A 4 4.16 3.84 -13.35
C ARG A 4 3.69 3.92 -11.90
N ALA A 5 2.53 3.32 -11.60
CA ALA A 5 2.01 3.25 -10.23
C ALA A 5 2.91 2.39 -9.33
N VAL A 6 3.40 1.25 -9.82
CA VAL A 6 4.38 0.41 -9.11
C VAL A 6 5.65 1.19 -8.78
N GLN A 7 6.21 1.91 -9.76
CA GLN A 7 7.42 2.73 -9.56
C GLN A 7 7.21 3.80 -8.50
N LEU A 8 6.11 4.55 -8.55
CA LEU A 8 5.80 5.59 -7.55
C LEU A 8 5.66 5.00 -6.14
N ILE A 9 4.98 3.86 -5.99
CA ILE A 9 4.85 3.19 -4.69
C ILE A 9 6.22 2.75 -4.18
N ARG A 10 7.06 2.16 -5.04
CA ARG A 10 8.44 1.76 -4.69
C ARG A 10 9.29 2.94 -4.25
N GLU A 11 9.25 4.06 -4.98
CA GLU A 11 9.98 5.28 -4.60
C GLU A 11 9.55 5.79 -3.22
N ARG A 12 8.25 5.76 -2.91
CA ARG A 12 7.76 6.16 -1.59
C ARG A 12 8.23 5.21 -0.49
N LEU A 13 8.11 3.91 -0.71
CA LEU A 13 8.64 2.91 0.22
C LEU A 13 10.14 3.09 0.45
N ARG A 14 10.93 3.36 -0.59
CA ARG A 14 12.36 3.69 -0.45
C ARG A 14 12.60 4.95 0.37
N SER A 15 11.82 6.00 0.14
CA SER A 15 11.95 7.30 0.80
C SER A 15 11.57 7.29 2.29
N ILE A 16 10.62 6.45 2.70
CA ILE A 16 10.12 6.42 4.09
C ILE A 16 10.67 5.24 4.89
N ALA A 17 11.04 4.14 4.21
CA ALA A 17 11.44 2.91 4.86
C ALA A 17 12.14 1.93 3.89
N LEU A 18 13.34 2.28 3.39
CA LEU A 18 14.13 1.41 2.50
C LEU A 18 14.28 -0.03 3.05
N GLY A 19 14.53 -0.15 4.36
CA GLY A 19 14.61 -1.45 5.04
C GLY A 19 13.28 -2.20 5.10
N ALA A 20 12.15 -1.49 5.16
CA ALA A 20 10.83 -2.12 5.11
C ALA A 20 10.52 -2.65 3.71
N LEU A 21 10.92 -1.95 2.64
CA LEU A 21 10.66 -2.39 1.27
C LEU A 21 11.20 -3.80 1.00
N ALA A 22 12.46 -4.06 1.36
CA ALA A 22 13.07 -5.37 1.14
C ALA A 22 12.35 -6.50 1.91
N VAL A 23 11.93 -6.21 3.15
CA VAL A 23 11.19 -7.19 3.97
C VAL A 23 9.78 -7.41 3.44
N LEU A 24 9.08 -6.33 3.07
CA LEU A 24 7.74 -6.40 2.49
C LEU A 24 7.74 -7.14 1.16
N ASP A 25 8.70 -6.86 0.27
CA ASP A 25 8.83 -7.57 -1.00
C ASP A 25 9.11 -9.06 -0.79
N SER A 26 9.99 -9.40 0.17
CA SER A 26 10.26 -10.79 0.54
C SER A 26 8.99 -11.51 1.04
N LEU A 27 8.24 -10.89 1.96
CA LEU A 27 7.00 -11.46 2.51
C LEU A 27 5.90 -11.59 1.44
N SER A 28 5.72 -10.57 0.62
CA SER A 28 4.77 -10.58 -0.50
C SER A 28 5.12 -11.64 -1.53
N PHE A 29 6.40 -11.77 -1.88
CA PHE A 29 6.85 -12.77 -2.85
C PHE A 29 6.70 -14.19 -2.32
N ALA A 30 7.04 -14.44 -1.05
CA ALA A 30 6.91 -15.76 -0.43
C ALA A 30 5.47 -16.30 -0.48
N THR A 31 4.48 -15.42 -0.30
CA THR A 31 3.06 -15.81 -0.20
C THR A 31 2.32 -15.68 -1.52
N TYR A 32 2.53 -14.58 -2.24
CA TYR A 32 1.72 -14.17 -3.40
C TYR A 32 2.49 -14.14 -4.72
N ARG A 33 3.79 -14.47 -4.71
CA ARG A 33 4.68 -14.51 -5.90
C ARG A 33 4.80 -13.17 -6.66
N VAL A 34 4.53 -12.06 -5.99
CA VAL A 34 4.68 -10.69 -6.51
C VAL A 34 5.31 -9.79 -5.45
N ASP A 35 5.95 -8.69 -5.87
CA ASP A 35 6.47 -7.68 -4.95
C ASP A 35 5.35 -6.89 -4.26
N PHE A 36 5.67 -6.20 -3.17
CA PHE A 36 4.66 -5.56 -2.31
C PHE A 36 3.88 -4.47 -3.06
N ALA A 37 4.56 -3.66 -3.87
CA ALA A 37 3.91 -2.61 -4.63
C ALA A 37 2.90 -3.19 -5.63
N THR A 38 3.29 -4.24 -6.36
CA THR A 38 2.38 -4.97 -7.26
C THR A 38 1.22 -5.61 -6.50
N LEU A 39 1.48 -6.19 -5.32
CA LEU A 39 0.43 -6.76 -4.47
C LEU A 39 -0.58 -5.71 -4.02
N LEU A 40 -0.10 -4.54 -3.59
CA LEU A 40 -0.94 -3.43 -3.13
C LEU A 40 -1.89 -2.92 -4.24
N LEU A 41 -1.46 -2.95 -5.49
CA LEU A 41 -2.30 -2.58 -6.63
C LEU A 41 -3.38 -3.63 -6.94
N ARG A 42 -3.00 -4.91 -6.90
CA ARG A 42 -3.87 -6.03 -7.33
C ARG A 42 -4.83 -6.47 -6.24
N ASP A 43 -4.33 -6.62 -5.02
CA ASP A 43 -5.06 -7.04 -3.84
C ASP A 43 -4.60 -6.24 -2.60
N PRO A 44 -5.21 -5.06 -2.38
CA PRO A 44 -4.90 -4.22 -1.24
C PRO A 44 -5.10 -4.91 0.12
N GLN A 45 -6.05 -5.85 0.22
CA GLN A 45 -6.27 -6.58 1.48
C GLN A 45 -5.11 -7.53 1.77
N ALA A 46 -4.65 -8.26 0.77
CA ALA A 46 -3.47 -9.11 0.90
C ALA A 46 -2.24 -8.29 1.28
N ALA A 47 -2.04 -7.14 0.64
CA ALA A 47 -0.95 -6.23 0.99
C ALA A 47 -1.06 -5.70 2.43
N TYR A 48 -2.26 -5.36 2.90
CA TYR A 48 -2.47 -4.96 4.29
C TYR A 48 -2.16 -6.08 5.29
N LYS A 49 -2.51 -7.33 4.98
CA LYS A 49 -2.11 -8.49 5.80
C LYS A 49 -0.59 -8.65 5.88
N VAL A 50 0.13 -8.41 4.78
CA VAL A 50 1.60 -8.40 4.77
C VAL A 50 2.15 -7.29 5.66
N LEU A 51 1.57 -6.09 5.60
CA LEU A 51 1.94 -4.97 6.48
C LEU A 51 1.73 -5.29 7.97
N LEU A 52 0.60 -5.92 8.31
CA LEU A 52 0.31 -6.36 9.67
C LEU A 52 1.33 -7.40 10.16
N ALA A 53 1.70 -8.36 9.32
CA ALA A 53 2.71 -9.37 9.63
C ALA A 53 4.09 -8.74 9.88
N TYR A 54 4.46 -7.73 9.09
CA TYR A 54 5.72 -7.01 9.24
C TYR A 54 5.78 -6.16 10.52
N GLN A 55 4.78 -5.30 10.75
CA GLN A 55 4.79 -4.33 11.84
C GLN A 55 4.40 -4.92 13.20
N ARG A 56 3.71 -6.07 13.21
CA ARG A 56 3.12 -6.70 14.41
C ARG A 56 2.23 -5.75 15.23
N SER A 57 1.73 -4.69 14.60
CA SER A 57 0.92 -3.64 15.21
C SER A 57 0.04 -2.98 14.15
N PRO A 58 -1.30 -3.03 14.29
CA PRO A 58 -2.22 -2.37 13.36
C PRO A 58 -1.97 -0.87 13.23
N HIS A 59 -1.68 -0.19 14.35
CA HIS A 59 -1.40 1.25 14.34
C HIS A 59 -0.16 1.59 13.49
N LYS A 60 0.93 0.83 13.62
CA LYS A 60 2.14 1.05 12.81
C LYS A 60 1.93 0.70 11.34
N ALA A 61 1.18 -0.37 11.04
CA ALA A 61 0.79 -0.72 9.66
C ALA A 61 -0.02 0.41 9.02
N ARG A 62 -0.97 0.98 9.76
CA ARG A 62 -1.77 2.14 9.34
C ARG A 62 -0.92 3.37 9.07
N LEU A 63 0.04 3.69 9.94
CA LEU A 63 0.95 4.82 9.72
C LEU A 63 1.77 4.64 8.45
N LEU A 64 2.33 3.44 8.24
CA LEU A 64 3.12 3.15 7.05
C LEU A 64 2.27 3.23 5.79
N LEU A 65 1.07 2.63 5.80
CA LEU A 65 0.14 2.69 4.68
C LEU A 65 -0.31 4.12 4.38
N ARG A 66 -0.58 4.94 5.41
CA ARG A 66 -0.87 6.36 5.25
C ARG A 66 0.27 7.10 4.56
N SER A 67 1.51 6.89 4.98
CA SER A 67 2.68 7.52 4.36
C SER A 67 2.88 7.10 2.91
N ILE A 68 2.54 5.86 2.56
CA ILE A 68 2.58 5.37 1.17
C ILE A 68 1.49 6.06 0.33
N LEU A 69 0.27 6.17 0.86
CA LEU A 69 -0.92 6.63 0.12
C LEU A 69 -1.07 8.15 0.05
N LEU A 70 -0.54 8.90 1.03
CA LEU A 70 -0.71 10.35 1.12
C LEU A 70 -0.37 11.13 -0.16
N PRO A 71 0.71 10.82 -0.89
CA PRO A 71 1.04 11.51 -2.14
C PRO A 71 0.03 11.27 -3.28
N PHE A 72 -0.86 10.30 -3.13
CA PHE A 72 -1.81 9.87 -4.15
C PHE A 72 -3.24 10.35 -3.87
N ALA A 73 -3.47 10.94 -2.70
CA ALA A 73 -4.76 11.44 -2.27
C ALA A 73 -4.87 12.95 -2.47
N GLN A 74 -6.09 13.45 -2.61
CA GLN A 74 -6.39 14.88 -2.64
C GLN A 74 -6.35 15.50 -1.24
N SER A 75 -6.57 14.69 -0.20
CA SER A 75 -6.54 15.13 1.19
C SER A 75 -6.08 14.02 2.13
N ALA A 76 -5.65 14.40 3.34
CA ALA A 76 -5.33 13.43 4.38
C ALA A 76 -6.56 12.65 4.84
N THR A 77 -7.75 13.25 4.79
CA THR A 77 -9.04 12.62 5.16
C THR A 77 -9.35 11.46 4.23
N GLU A 78 -9.18 11.65 2.93
CA GLU A 78 -9.41 10.62 1.92
C GLU A 78 -8.53 9.37 2.14
N VAL A 79 -7.29 9.55 2.57
CA VAL A 79 -6.40 8.43 2.93
C VAL A 79 -6.94 7.67 4.14
N LEU A 80 -7.42 8.39 5.16
CA LEU A 80 -7.94 7.78 6.38
C LEU A 80 -9.20 6.97 6.08
N GLU A 81 -10.11 7.51 5.28
CA GLU A 81 -11.31 6.81 4.82
C GLU A 81 -10.96 5.53 4.03
N ALA A 82 -9.96 5.61 3.15
CA ALA A 82 -9.52 4.45 2.38
C ALA A 82 -8.90 3.35 3.26
N ILE A 83 -8.15 3.73 4.30
CA ILE A 83 -7.59 2.77 5.27
C ILE A 83 -8.69 2.19 6.16
N ASP A 84 -9.64 3.01 6.62
CA ASP A 84 -10.77 2.55 7.44
C ASP A 84 -11.64 1.54 6.70
N ALA A 85 -11.90 1.78 5.41
CA ALA A 85 -12.60 0.83 4.56
C ALA A 85 -11.82 -0.48 4.43
N LEU A 86 -10.50 -0.39 4.18
CA LEU A 86 -9.64 -1.56 4.04
C LEU A 86 -9.61 -2.42 5.31
N GLU A 87 -9.54 -1.79 6.48
CA GLU A 87 -9.58 -2.44 7.80
C GLU A 87 -10.92 -3.16 8.06
N LYS A 88 -12.01 -2.65 7.49
CA LYS A 88 -13.35 -3.28 7.54
C LYS A 88 -13.56 -4.34 6.46
N GLY A 89 -12.56 -4.59 5.61
CA GLY A 89 -12.66 -5.58 4.53
C GLY A 89 -13.23 -5.02 3.22
N ASP A 90 -13.24 -3.71 3.02
CA ASP A 90 -13.58 -3.09 1.73
C ASP A 90 -12.34 -2.46 1.07
N PRO A 91 -11.79 -3.08 0.01
CA PRO A 91 -10.62 -2.55 -0.68
C PRO A 91 -10.94 -1.46 -1.71
N GLU A 92 -12.22 -1.21 -2.04
CA GLU A 92 -12.58 -0.38 -3.19
C GLU A 92 -12.14 1.09 -3.06
N PRO A 93 -12.29 1.78 -1.92
CA PRO A 93 -11.83 3.15 -1.78
C PRO A 93 -10.33 3.32 -2.05
N LEU A 94 -9.52 2.35 -1.60
CA LEU A 94 -8.08 2.35 -1.84
C LEU A 94 -7.77 2.08 -3.32
N LYS A 95 -8.46 1.12 -3.96
CA LYS A 95 -8.32 0.90 -5.41
C LYS A 95 -8.67 2.13 -6.22
N GLN A 96 -9.70 2.88 -5.83
CA GLN A 96 -10.08 4.14 -6.50
C GLN A 96 -8.98 5.20 -6.37
N LEU A 97 -8.41 5.37 -5.18
CA LEU A 97 -7.32 6.29 -4.90
C LEU A 97 -6.10 5.95 -5.77
N ILE A 98 -5.73 4.67 -5.83
CA ILE A 98 -4.64 4.17 -6.66
C ILE A 98 -4.95 4.27 -8.17
N ASN A 99 -6.18 4.02 -8.61
CA ASN A 99 -6.53 4.07 -10.04
C ASN A 99 -6.46 5.49 -10.62
N ARG A 100 -6.54 6.54 -9.80
CA ARG A 100 -6.25 7.91 -10.25
C ARG A 100 -4.80 8.07 -10.71
N LEU A 101 -3.86 7.30 -10.14
CA LEU A 101 -2.46 7.24 -10.59
C LEU A 101 -2.29 6.65 -11.98
N LYS A 102 -3.25 5.85 -12.45
CA LYS A 102 -3.22 5.27 -13.80
C LYS A 102 -3.69 6.24 -14.87
N LYS A 103 -4.43 7.31 -14.50
CA LYS A 103 -5.02 8.27 -15.44
C LYS A 103 -4.30 9.63 -15.50
N GLY A 104 -3.40 9.91 -14.55
CA GLY A 104 -2.48 11.06 -14.57
C GLY A 104 -1.10 10.71 -15.13
#